data_AF-A0A952WVM8-F1
#
_entry.id   AF-A0A952WVM8-F1
#
_cell.length_a   1.000
_cell.length_b   1.000
_cell.length_c   1.000
_cell.angle_alpha   90.00
_cell.angle_beta   90.00
_cell.angle_gamma   90.00
#
_symmetry.space_group_name_H-M   'P 1'
#
loop_
_entity.id
_entity.type
_entity.pdbx_description
1 polymer ?
#
loop_
_entity_poly.entity_id
_entity_poly.type
_entity_poly.pdbx_seq_one_letter_code
_entity_poly.pdbx_strand_id
1 'polypeptide(L)'
;MSTSNQSAGVLCALAGACVLAALSGCSSSDSRYEQVKADPTPNIDTLYERPEDVDNAIVVTVDENSRMFWQDLGRVFLFDRPSRLAREPIPRP
;
A
#
# COMPACT_ATOMS: atom_id res chain seq x y z
N MET A 1 -15.31 -28.71 -33.66
CA MET A 1 -14.38 -28.34 -32.58
C MET A 1 -14.06 -26.85 -32.74
N SER A 2 -14.72 -25.95 -32.01
CA SER A 2 -14.40 -24.51 -32.01
C SER A 2 -14.80 -23.92 -30.66
N THR A 3 -13.86 -23.90 -29.71
CA THR A 3 -14.05 -23.37 -28.34
C THR A 3 -12.81 -22.60 -27.84
N SER A 4 -12.02 -21.97 -28.73
CA SER A 4 -10.81 -21.23 -28.32
C SER A 4 -11.05 -19.75 -27.99
N ASN A 5 -12.16 -19.16 -28.44
CA ASN A 5 -12.37 -17.70 -28.36
C ASN A 5 -13.14 -17.25 -27.10
N GLN A 6 -13.56 -18.18 -26.25
CA GLN A 6 -14.34 -17.86 -25.05
C GLN A 6 -13.45 -17.41 -23.87
N SER A 7 -12.19 -17.83 -23.80
CA SER A 7 -11.28 -17.51 -22.69
C SER A 7 -10.83 -16.05 -22.65
N ALA A 8 -10.64 -15.42 -23.83
CA ALA A 8 -10.27 -14.01 -23.92
C ALA A 8 -11.40 -13.07 -23.45
N GLY A 9 -12.66 -13.43 -23.72
CA GLY A 9 -13.82 -12.64 -23.29
C GLY A 9 -14.03 -12.67 -21.77
N VAL A 10 -13.78 -13.81 -21.14
CA VAL A 10 -13.92 -13.98 -19.67
C VAL A 10 -12.87 -13.16 -18.91
N LEU A 11 -11.62 -13.11 -19.41
CA LEU A 11 -10.54 -12.32 -18.79
C LEU A 11 -10.83 -10.81 -18.83
N CYS A 12 -11.33 -10.28 -19.95
CA CYS A 12 -11.73 -8.87 -20.03
C CYS A 12 -12.94 -8.54 -19.15
N ALA A 13 -13.89 -9.46 -19.00
CA ALA A 13 -15.05 -9.28 -18.13
C ALA A 13 -14.65 -9.23 -16.64
N LEU A 14 -13.71 -10.08 -16.23
CA LEU A 14 -13.16 -10.08 -14.86
C LEU A 14 -12.37 -8.80 -14.56
N ALA A 15 -11.56 -8.33 -15.50
CA ALA A 15 -10.84 -7.06 -15.35
C ALA A 15 -11.81 -5.87 -15.24
N GLY A 16 -12.88 -5.84 -16.05
CA GLY A 16 -13.90 -4.79 -15.97
C GLY A 16 -14.69 -4.79 -14.66
N ALA A 17 -15.02 -5.97 -14.13
CA ALA A 17 -15.73 -6.09 -12.85
C ALA A 17 -14.89 -5.60 -11.65
N CYS A 18 -13.57 -5.84 -11.66
CA CYS A 18 -12.68 -5.36 -10.61
C CYS A 18 -12.59 -3.82 -10.58
N VAL A 19 -12.55 -3.18 -11.75
CA VAL A 19 -12.52 -1.72 -11.85
C VAL A 19 -13.82 -1.11 -11.33
N LEU A 20 -14.97 -1.70 -11.67
CA LEU A 20 -16.27 -1.21 -11.21
C LEU A 20 -16.46 -1.39 -9.70
N ALA A 21 -15.95 -2.48 -9.10
CA ALA A 21 -15.98 -2.70 -7.66
C ALA A 21 -15.07 -1.72 -6.88
N ALA A 22 -13.96 -1.28 -7.48
CA ALA A 22 -13.08 -0.27 -6.89
C ALA A 22 -13.70 1.14 -6.86
N LEU A 23 -14.68 1.41 -7.73
CA LEU A 23 -15.38 2.70 -7.82
C LEU A 23 -16.65 2.77 -6.97
N SER A 24 -17.18 1.63 -6.48
CA SER A 24 -18.41 1.57 -5.66
C SER A 24 -18.16 1.67 -4.15
N GLY A 25 -17.13 2.42 -3.74
CA GLY A 25 -16.89 2.77 -2.33
C GLY A 25 -17.74 3.97 -1.91
N CYS A 26 -19.05 3.80 -1.75
CA CYS A 26 -19.89 4.81 -1.10
C CYS A 26 -19.82 4.60 0.42
N SER A 27 -18.90 5.32 1.09
CA SER A 27 -18.92 5.38 2.55
C SER A 27 -20.08 6.28 2.97
N SER A 28 -21.08 5.70 3.66
CA SER A 28 -22.03 6.51 4.42
C SER A 28 -21.22 7.30 5.44
N SER A 29 -21.20 8.62 5.31
CA SER A 29 -20.44 9.48 6.20
C SER A 29 -21.15 9.54 7.54
N ASP A 30 -20.65 8.76 8.49
CA ASP A 30 -20.93 9.04 9.90
C ASP A 30 -20.54 10.49 10.17
N SER A 31 -21.51 11.31 10.55
CA SER A 31 -21.23 12.71 10.84
C SER A 31 -20.31 12.77 12.05
N ARG A 32 -19.22 13.55 11.98
CA ARG A 32 -18.27 13.73 13.10
C ARG A 32 -18.95 14.08 14.43
N TYR A 33 -20.15 14.65 14.36
CA TYR A 33 -20.98 14.97 15.51
C TYR A 33 -21.48 13.74 16.29
N GLU A 34 -21.92 12.67 15.61
CA GLU A 34 -22.39 11.45 16.29
C GLU A 34 -21.22 10.68 16.92
N GLN A 35 -20.03 10.71 16.29
CA GLN A 35 -18.81 10.10 16.83
C GLN A 35 -18.34 10.78 18.13
N VAL A 36 -18.32 12.12 18.17
CA VAL A 36 -17.91 12.90 19.36
C VAL A 36 -18.91 12.76 20.53
N LYS A 37 -20.19 12.52 20.22
CA LYS A 37 -21.23 12.32 21.24
C LYS A 37 -21.12 10.96 21.92
N ALA A 38 -20.65 9.94 21.20
CA ALA A 38 -20.45 8.59 21.73
C ALA A 38 -19.12 8.45 22.49
N ASP A 39 -18.07 9.14 22.04
CA ASP A 39 -16.75 9.17 22.68
C ASP A 39 -16.25 10.62 22.82
N PRO A 40 -16.14 11.15 24.05
CA PRO A 40 -15.68 12.52 24.29
C PRO A 40 -14.19 12.73 24.00
N THR A 41 -13.42 11.66 23.73
CA THR A 41 -11.98 11.69 23.46
C THR A 41 -11.61 10.87 22.22
N PRO A 42 -12.16 11.19 21.04
CA PRO A 42 -12.01 10.38 19.82
C PRO A 42 -10.61 10.43 19.20
N ASN A 43 -9.66 11.14 19.82
CA ASN A 43 -8.31 11.39 19.31
C ASN A 43 -7.24 10.66 20.13
N ILE A 44 -7.62 9.83 21.10
CA ILE A 44 -6.68 9.06 21.92
C ILE A 44 -7.12 7.61 21.95
N ASP A 45 -6.33 6.73 21.32
CA ASP A 45 -6.57 5.29 21.29
C ASP A 45 -5.98 4.63 22.56
N THR A 46 -4.90 5.22 23.10
CA THR A 46 -4.30 4.83 24.39
C THR A 46 -4.07 6.04 25.30
N LEU A 47 -3.45 5.86 26.46
CA LEU A 47 -3.17 6.94 27.42
C LEU A 47 -2.32 8.09 26.82
N TYR A 48 -1.60 7.82 25.73
CA TYR A 48 -0.70 8.79 25.08
C TYR A 48 -0.75 8.75 23.55
N GLU A 49 -1.27 7.68 22.95
CA GLU A 49 -1.18 7.47 21.50
C GLU A 49 -2.45 7.95 20.81
N ARG A 50 -2.26 8.79 19.80
CA ARG A 50 -3.32 9.27 18.93
C ARG A 50 -3.38 8.38 17.69
N PRO A 51 -4.55 8.15 17.08
CA PRO A 51 -4.65 7.34 15.87
C PRO A 51 -3.77 7.86 14.73
N GLU A 52 -3.59 9.18 14.62
CA GLU A 52 -2.68 9.80 13.64
C GLU A 52 -1.19 9.46 13.86
N ASP A 53 -0.78 9.17 15.10
CA ASP A 53 0.60 8.79 15.41
C ASP A 53 0.87 7.36 14.92
N VAL A 54 -0.13 6.48 15.05
CA VAL A 54 -0.11 5.10 14.53
C VAL A 54 -0.02 5.12 13.01
N ASP A 55 -0.87 5.92 12.36
CA ASP A 55 -0.87 6.06 10.90
C ASP A 55 0.47 6.58 10.39
N ASN A 56 1.05 7.59 11.04
CA ASN A 56 2.37 8.10 10.69
C ASN A 56 3.46 7.02 10.86
N ALA A 57 3.42 6.24 11.94
CA ALA A 57 4.38 5.16 12.16
C ALA A 57 4.28 4.07 11.08
N ILE A 58 3.06 3.73 10.66
CA ILE A 58 2.82 2.78 9.57
C ILE A 58 3.37 3.33 8.25
N VAL A 59 3.07 4.58 7.92
CA VAL A 59 3.55 5.21 6.67
C VAL A 59 5.08 5.23 6.61
N VAL A 60 5.75 5.61 7.71
CA VAL A 60 7.22 5.60 7.78
C VAL A 60 7.78 4.19 7.60
N THR A 61 7.15 3.20 8.22
CA THR A 61 7.58 1.80 8.11
C THR A 61 7.42 1.27 6.69
N VAL A 62 6.30 1.58 6.03
CA VAL A 62 6.04 1.19 4.64
C VAL A 62 7.02 1.86 3.68
N ASP A 63 7.30 3.16 3.87
CA ASP A 63 8.25 3.90 3.03
C ASP A 63 9.65 3.28 3.11
N GLU A 64 10.17 3.07 4.33
CA GLU A 64 11.50 2.50 4.53
C GLU A 64 11.58 1.06 3.99
N ASN A 65 10.56 0.23 4.23
CA ASN A 65 10.50 -1.14 3.71
C ASN A 65 10.43 -1.17 2.18
N SER A 66 9.66 -0.26 1.57
CA SER A 66 9.57 -0.17 0.11
C SER A 66 10.90 0.24 -0.51
N ARG A 67 11.62 1.17 0.12
CA ARG A 67 12.94 1.60 -0.33
C ARG A 67 13.95 0.45 -0.28
N MET A 68 13.95 -0.32 0.82
CA MET A 68 14.81 -1.51 0.94
C MET A 68 14.44 -2.57 -0.10
N PHE A 69 13.14 -2.83 -0.30
CA PHE A 69 12.66 -3.78 -1.30
C PHE A 69 13.12 -3.44 -2.71
N TRP A 70 13.01 -2.16 -3.12
CA TRP A 70 13.46 -1.73 -4.43
C TRP A 70 14.98 -1.78 -4.60
N GLN A 71 15.74 -1.51 -3.55
CA GLN A 71 17.21 -1.65 -3.56
C GLN A 71 17.62 -3.12 -3.74
N ASP A 72 16.97 -4.04 -3.03
CA ASP A 72 17.27 -5.47 -3.14
C ASP A 72 16.85 -6.03 -4.50
N LEU A 73 15.71 -5.59 -5.04
CA LEU A 73 15.28 -5.96 -6.38
C LEU A 73 16.27 -5.49 -7.46
N GLY A 74 16.78 -4.26 -7.34
CA GLY A 74 17.81 -3.71 -8.22
C GLY A 74 19.13 -4.50 -8.18
N ARG A 75 19.53 -4.99 -7.00
CA ARG A 75 20.70 -5.87 -6.83
C ARG A 75 20.48 -7.25 -7.44
N VAL A 76 19.29 -7.85 -7.26
CA VAL A 76 18.95 -9.17 -7.81
C VAL A 76 18.99 -9.16 -9.34
N PHE A 77 18.46 -8.12 -9.98
CA PHE A 77 18.46 -8.00 -11.44
C PHE A 77 19.73 -7.34 -12.01
N LEU A 78 20.72 -7.03 -11.16
CA LEU A 78 21.95 -6.33 -11.55
C LEU A 78 21.71 -4.99 -12.27
N PHE A 79 20.57 -4.35 -12.02
CA PHE A 79 20.26 -3.02 -12.54
C PHE A 79 20.96 -1.91 -11.75
N ASP A 80 21.33 -2.20 -10.50
CA ASP A 80 22.11 -1.30 -9.67
C ASP A 80 23.61 -1.68 -9.74
N ARG A 81 24.42 -0.87 -10.44
CA ARG A 81 25.87 -1.07 -10.50
C ARG A 81 26.52 -0.32 -9.33
N PRO A 82 27.25 -1.00 -8.44
CA PRO A 82 27.86 -0.34 -7.29
C PRO A 82 28.85 0.74 -7.78
N SER A 83 28.55 1.99 -7.43
CA SER A 83 29.43 3.13 -7.69
C SER A 83 30.26 3.44 -6.44
N ARG A 84 31.44 4.05 -6.62
CA ARG A 84 32.30 4.46 -5.48
C ARG A 84 31.67 5.53 -4.58
N LEU A 85 30.50 6.07 -4.96
CA LEU A 85 29.72 7.04 -4.20
C LEU A 85 28.47 6.42 -3.57
N ALA A 86 28.31 5.09 -3.63
CA ALA A 86 27.24 4.42 -2.91
C ALA A 86 27.33 4.76 -1.41
N ARG A 87 26.20 5.12 -0.81
CA ARG A 87 26.10 5.49 0.62
C ARG A 87 26.42 4.30 1.53
N GLU A 88 26.23 3.09 1.02
CA GLU A 88 26.45 1.84 1.75
C GLU A 88 27.82 1.22 1.45
N PRO A 89 28.42 0.46 2.40
CA PRO A 89 29.69 -0.22 2.17
C PRO A 89 29.51 -1.41 1.23
N ILE A 90 30.15 -1.34 0.06
CA ILE A 90 30.14 -2.43 -0.92
C ILE A 90 30.96 -3.62 -0.36
N PRO A 91 30.39 -4.83 -0.27
CA PRO A 91 31.13 -6.03 0.11
C PRO A 91 32.27 -6.29 -0.88
N ARG A 92 33.49 -6.45 -0.37
CA ARG A 92 34.65 -6.86 -1.17
C ARG A 92 34.74 -8.40 -1.16
N PRO A 93 35.16 -9.03 -2.27
CA PRO A 93 35.42 -10.47 -2.30
C PRO A 93 36.56 -10.86 -1.35
#